data_AF-A0A161LXZ6-F1
#
_entry.id   AF-A0A161LXZ6-F1
#
_cell.length_a   1.000
_cell.length_b   1.000
_cell.length_c   1.000
_cell.angle_alpha   90.00
_cell.angle_beta   90.00
_cell.angle_gamma   90.00
#
_symmetry.space_group_name_H-M   'P 1'
#
loop_
_entity.id
_entity.type
_entity.pdbx_description
1 polymer ?
#
loop_
_entity_poly.entity_id
_entity_poly.type
_entity_poly.pdbx_seq_one_letter_code
_entity_poly.pdbx_strand_id
1 'polypeptide(L)'
;MSTLSLVTIPDHRLSLCSEEVTEVTQEIKKLVDDMFEVMHTNNGIGLAAVQVGIHKRIFVADVPVDYKDHETIKTDGYKSHGGPYCMINPKIVDMSQEKVKMQEGCLSVPDCLEYVMRPKYVTMQYLDYNGNKCIIKAQGWLARCLEHELDHLNGIVFLKYLSKFKRDLILNLKSGNNDVEEYNMERSSLKEDAEAYYLLKAQSAAEQCSTLEELRSAIEYFDGCDIKNLATNTVFSDGNPTAKMMLIGEAPGANEDIHGIPFCGTSGMLLNKMLEAIGFNRNTVYISNSVFWRPPGNRRPTDFEIAVCRPFVEKHIALVMPKMLVLVGSTACYAILDSKNPISKLRGRFHMYNNRFLQHSITTGIIFHPSYLLRQPMQKRIAWEDLKQIRDCFNTL
;
A
#
# COMPACT_ATOMS: atom_id res chain seq x y z
N MET A 1 -2.81 29.66 33.43
CA MET A 1 -1.77 28.61 33.34
C MET A 1 -2.30 27.37 34.00
N SER A 2 -3.07 26.65 33.19
CA SER A 2 -3.49 25.27 33.40
C SER A 2 -2.30 24.40 33.82
N THR A 3 -2.59 23.45 34.71
CA THR A 3 -1.61 22.45 35.19
C THR A 3 -1.77 21.10 34.48
N LEU A 4 -2.71 21.02 33.53
CA LEU A 4 -3.01 19.79 32.79
C LEU A 4 -1.88 19.47 31.81
N SER A 5 -1.46 18.20 31.79
CA SER A 5 -0.45 17.69 30.86
C SER A 5 -1.09 16.77 29.83
N LEU A 6 -0.60 16.82 28.60
CA LEU A 6 -1.02 15.91 27.55
C LEU A 6 -0.57 14.48 27.88
N VAL A 7 -1.51 13.55 27.75
CA VAL A 7 -1.28 12.12 27.76
C VAL A 7 -1.00 11.69 26.32
N THR A 8 0.16 11.08 26.10
CA THR A 8 0.57 10.55 24.80
C THR A 8 0.56 9.03 24.79
N ILE A 9 0.42 8.44 23.61
CA ILE A 9 0.63 7.00 23.44
C ILE A 9 2.03 6.58 23.94
N PRO A 10 2.21 5.35 24.46
CA PRO A 10 1.25 4.24 24.52
C PRO A 10 0.35 4.20 25.79
N ASP A 11 0.13 5.33 26.47
CA ASP A 11 -0.63 5.34 27.73
C ASP A 11 -2.06 4.78 27.58
N HIS A 12 -2.34 3.72 28.35
CA HIS A 12 -3.61 3.00 28.32
C HIS A 12 -4.83 3.86 28.68
N ARG A 13 -4.64 5.00 29.37
CA ARG A 13 -5.72 5.94 29.69
C ARG A 13 -6.44 6.42 28.44
N LEU A 14 -5.73 6.57 27.31
CA LEU A 14 -6.32 6.96 26.02
C LEU A 14 -7.26 5.90 25.42
N SER A 15 -7.26 4.67 25.94
CA SER A 15 -8.15 3.58 25.51
C SER A 15 -9.38 3.40 26.41
N LEU A 16 -9.53 4.21 27.46
CA LEU A 16 -10.67 4.11 28.37
C LEU A 16 -11.84 4.96 27.86
N CYS A 17 -13.04 4.40 27.93
CA CYS A 17 -14.27 5.15 27.66
C CYS A 17 -14.49 6.20 28.75
N SER A 18 -14.88 7.41 28.33
CA SER A 18 -15.15 8.52 29.24
C SER A 18 -16.53 8.43 29.88
N GLU A 19 -16.62 8.80 31.15
CA GLU A 19 -17.86 8.79 31.93
C GLU A 19 -18.75 9.98 31.60
N GLU A 20 -20.06 9.77 31.59
CA GLU A 20 -21.02 10.86 31.41
C GLU A 20 -20.92 11.89 32.54
N VAL A 21 -21.13 13.16 32.18
CA VAL A 21 -21.20 14.28 33.10
C VAL A 21 -22.66 14.48 33.50
N THR A 22 -22.99 14.24 34.76
CA THR A 22 -24.37 14.35 35.26
C THR A 22 -24.81 15.80 35.48
N GLU A 23 -23.88 16.68 35.87
CA GLU A 23 -24.14 18.10 36.16
C GLU A 23 -22.96 18.97 35.72
N VAL A 24 -23.25 20.14 35.15
CA VAL A 24 -22.24 21.13 34.73
C VAL A 24 -21.90 22.04 35.92
N THR A 25 -21.04 21.55 36.80
CA THR A 25 -20.56 22.28 37.97
C THR A 25 -19.48 23.32 37.62
N GLN A 26 -19.09 24.15 38.59
CA GLN A 26 -17.95 25.07 38.36
C GLN A 26 -16.61 24.35 38.14
N GLU A 27 -16.45 23.13 38.64
CA GLU A 27 -15.27 22.32 38.39
C GLU A 27 -15.21 21.87 36.93
N ILE A 28 -16.36 21.49 36.34
CA ILE A 28 -16.47 21.16 34.91
C ILE A 28 -16.16 22.38 34.04
N LYS A 29 -16.67 23.55 34.40
CA LYS A 29 -16.39 24.80 33.69
C LYS A 29 -14.91 25.15 33.71
N LYS A 30 -14.28 25.06 34.88
CA LYS A 30 -12.83 25.26 35.03
C LYS A 30 -12.03 24.25 34.21
N LEU A 31 -12.41 22.98 34.21
CA LEU A 31 -11.78 21.95 33.38
C LEU A 31 -11.85 22.31 31.89
N VAL A 32 -13.00 22.78 31.41
CA VAL A 32 -13.17 23.20 30.01
C VAL A 32 -12.24 24.37 29.68
N ASP A 33 -12.15 25.37 30.56
CA ASP A 33 -11.27 26.53 30.38
C ASP A 33 -9.79 26.09 30.33
N ASP A 34 -9.39 25.19 31.25
CA ASP A 34 -8.05 24.61 31.29
C ASP A 34 -7.73 23.77 30.03
N MET A 35 -8.73 23.07 29.47
CA MET A 35 -8.59 22.30 28.22
C MET A 35 -8.41 23.19 26.99
N PHE A 36 -9.14 24.31 26.90
CA PHE A 36 -8.92 25.29 25.82
C PHE A 36 -7.50 25.86 25.89
N GLU A 37 -7.01 26.21 27.09
CA GLU A 37 -5.64 26.70 27.27
C GLU A 37 -4.60 25.68 26.79
N VAL A 38 -4.74 24.39 27.16
CA VAL A 38 -3.85 23.31 26.68
C VAL A 38 -3.94 23.13 25.17
N MET A 39 -5.15 23.09 24.61
CA MET A 39 -5.37 22.89 23.17
C MET A 39 -4.69 24.00 22.36
N HIS A 40 -4.93 25.27 22.71
CA HIS A 40 -4.36 26.42 21.99
C HIS A 40 -2.84 26.51 22.15
N THR A 41 -2.31 26.23 23.36
CA THR A 41 -0.85 26.24 23.62
C THR A 41 -0.11 25.19 22.78
N ASN A 42 -0.77 24.08 22.43
CA ASN A 42 -0.20 23.01 21.61
C ASN A 42 -0.66 23.08 20.14
N ASN A 43 -1.19 24.23 19.68
CA ASN A 43 -1.66 24.44 18.31
C ASN A 43 -2.71 23.41 17.83
N GLY A 44 -3.49 22.84 18.75
CA GLY A 44 -4.59 21.92 18.44
C GLY A 44 -5.86 22.66 18.01
N ILE A 45 -6.70 21.95 17.25
CA ILE A 45 -8.07 22.40 16.88
C ILE A 45 -9.17 21.62 17.62
N GLY A 46 -8.78 20.61 18.39
CA GLY A 46 -9.62 19.74 19.20
C GLY A 46 -8.82 19.12 20.34
N LEU A 47 -9.48 18.90 21.49
CA LEU A 47 -8.92 18.20 22.64
C LEU A 47 -10.02 17.55 23.49
N ALA A 48 -9.94 16.24 23.69
CA ALA A 48 -10.79 15.47 24.59
C ALA A 48 -10.19 15.39 26.00
N ALA A 49 -11.03 15.37 27.04
CA ALA A 49 -10.58 15.36 28.43
C ALA A 49 -9.68 14.14 28.76
N VAL A 50 -9.91 13.00 28.10
CA VAL A 50 -9.08 11.79 28.28
C VAL A 50 -7.62 12.02 27.85
N GLN A 51 -7.38 12.94 26.91
CA GLN A 51 -6.04 13.30 26.44
C GLN A 51 -5.27 14.16 27.44
N VAL A 52 -5.91 14.63 28.51
CA VAL A 52 -5.27 15.26 29.67
C VAL A 52 -5.44 14.40 30.93
N GLY A 53 -5.77 13.12 30.75
CA GLY A 53 -5.87 12.13 31.82
C GLY A 53 -7.18 12.17 32.61
N ILE A 54 -8.19 12.89 32.12
CA ILE A 54 -9.48 13.06 32.81
C ILE A 54 -10.58 12.31 32.07
N HIS A 55 -11.18 11.33 32.74
CA HIS A 55 -12.13 10.39 32.14
C HIS A 55 -13.58 10.92 32.16
N LYS A 56 -13.78 12.16 31.74
CA LYS A 56 -15.12 12.78 31.61
C LYS A 56 -15.46 12.98 30.15
N ARG A 57 -16.72 12.76 29.79
CA ARG A 57 -17.23 12.81 28.42
C ARG A 57 -17.35 14.25 27.92
N ILE A 58 -16.21 14.90 27.75
CA ILE A 58 -16.06 16.32 27.41
C ILE A 58 -14.95 16.44 26.37
N PHE A 59 -15.22 17.17 25.29
CA PHE A 59 -14.15 17.69 24.44
C PHE A 59 -14.37 19.18 24.13
N VAL A 60 -13.28 19.84 23.76
CA VAL A 60 -13.29 21.21 23.23
C VAL A 60 -12.84 21.19 21.77
N ALA A 61 -13.39 22.11 20.97
CA ALA A 61 -13.03 22.24 19.55
C ALA A 61 -13.03 23.72 19.13
N ASP A 62 -12.04 24.10 18.34
CA ASP A 62 -11.92 25.44 17.76
C ASP A 62 -11.24 25.35 16.39
N VAL A 63 -12.03 25.37 15.33
CA VAL A 63 -11.58 25.09 13.96
C VAL A 63 -11.46 26.42 13.19
N PRO A 64 -10.25 26.87 12.82
CA PRO A 64 -10.05 28.14 12.13
C PRO A 64 -10.71 28.19 10.74
N VAL A 65 -11.12 29.39 10.32
CA VAL A 65 -11.78 29.64 9.02
C VAL A 65 -10.86 29.33 7.82
N ASP A 66 -9.54 29.48 8.00
CA ASP A 66 -8.54 29.36 6.93
C ASP A 66 -8.19 27.91 6.55
N TYR A 67 -8.75 26.91 7.25
CA TYR A 67 -8.67 25.51 6.83
C TYR A 67 -9.51 25.31 5.55
N LYS A 68 -8.89 25.59 4.39
CA LYS A 68 -9.52 25.44 3.07
C LYS A 68 -9.71 23.97 2.73
N ASP A 69 -10.96 23.50 2.73
CA ASP A 69 -11.34 22.28 2.04
C ASP A 69 -11.43 22.55 0.54
N HIS A 70 -10.76 21.73 -0.28
CA HIS A 70 -10.93 21.74 -1.74
C HIS A 70 -12.31 21.19 -2.19
N GLU A 71 -13.12 20.68 -1.26
CA GLU A 71 -14.43 20.09 -1.49
C GLU A 71 -15.52 20.61 -0.53
N THR A 72 -15.53 21.91 -0.18
CA THR A 72 -16.69 22.48 0.52
C THR A 72 -17.92 22.50 -0.39
N ILE A 73 -18.69 21.42 -0.40
CA ILE A 73 -20.08 21.47 -0.83
C ILE A 73 -20.81 22.28 0.26
N LYS A 74 -21.31 23.46 -0.09
CA LYS A 74 -22.17 24.25 0.80
C LYS A 74 -23.52 23.53 0.93
N THR A 75 -23.63 22.62 1.88
CA THR A 75 -24.93 22.07 2.28
C THR A 75 -25.55 23.04 3.27
N ASP A 76 -26.75 23.54 2.97
CA ASP A 76 -27.43 24.52 3.83
C ASP A 76 -27.55 24.00 5.28
N GLY A 77 -27.15 24.84 6.23
CA GLY A 77 -27.21 24.56 7.67
C GLY A 77 -26.03 23.78 8.25
N TYR A 78 -25.05 23.35 7.44
CA TYR A 78 -23.83 22.70 7.92
C TYR A 78 -22.67 23.68 8.09
N LYS A 79 -21.94 23.58 9.21
CA LYS A 79 -20.74 24.38 9.49
C LYS A 79 -19.47 23.59 9.16
N SER A 80 -18.54 24.20 8.43
CA SER A 80 -17.23 23.59 8.10
C SER A 80 -16.10 23.98 9.05
N HIS A 81 -16.28 25.06 9.79
CA HIS A 81 -15.31 25.64 10.72
C HIS A 81 -16.07 26.40 11.83
N GLY A 82 -15.33 26.91 12.82
CA GLY A 82 -15.86 27.71 13.92
C GLY A 82 -15.47 27.16 15.29
N GLY A 83 -15.85 27.93 16.31
CA GLY A 83 -15.50 27.70 17.70
C GLY A 83 -15.54 29.03 18.47
N PRO A 84 -15.19 29.04 19.75
CA PRO A 84 -14.88 27.87 20.57
C PRO A 84 -16.15 27.05 20.87
N TYR A 85 -16.06 25.72 20.77
CA TYR A 85 -17.11 24.78 21.14
C TYR A 85 -16.68 23.97 22.36
N CYS A 86 -17.48 24.04 23.42
CA CYS A 86 -17.45 23.09 24.53
C CYS A 86 -18.57 22.06 24.30
N MET A 87 -18.21 20.78 24.22
CA MET A 87 -19.16 19.70 24.01
C MET A 87 -19.11 18.70 25.16
N ILE A 88 -20.13 18.78 26.03
CA ILE A 88 -20.33 17.87 27.17
C ILE A 88 -21.36 16.81 26.78
N ASN A 89 -21.08 15.54 27.08
CA ASN A 89 -21.85 14.36 26.67
C ASN A 89 -22.23 14.33 25.17
N PRO A 90 -21.28 14.60 24.25
CA PRO A 90 -21.58 14.59 22.83
C PRO A 90 -21.99 13.20 22.33
N LYS A 91 -22.94 13.19 21.38
CA LYS A 91 -23.36 12.02 20.62
C LYS A 91 -23.77 12.39 19.21
N ILE A 92 -23.42 11.55 18.23
CA ILE A 92 -23.90 11.71 16.86
C ILE A 92 -25.34 11.18 16.78
N VAL A 93 -26.25 12.00 16.28
CA VAL A 93 -27.67 11.68 16.10
C VAL A 93 -28.04 11.43 14.64
N ASP A 94 -27.22 11.88 13.69
CA ASP A 94 -27.35 11.62 12.25
C ASP A 94 -25.98 11.74 11.57
N MET A 95 -25.74 10.97 10.52
CA MET A 95 -24.47 11.00 9.76
C MET A 95 -24.67 10.55 8.31
N SER A 96 -23.81 11.02 7.41
CA SER A 96 -23.85 10.60 6.00
C SER A 96 -23.38 9.16 5.79
N GLN A 97 -23.96 8.47 4.82
CA GLN A 97 -23.47 7.16 4.35
C GLN A 97 -22.19 7.28 3.53
N GLU A 98 -22.05 8.39 2.77
CA GLU A 98 -20.82 8.72 2.06
C GLU A 98 -19.70 9.00 3.07
N LYS A 99 -18.52 8.42 2.82
CA LYS A 99 -17.30 8.64 3.61
C LYS A 99 -16.26 9.38 2.78
N VAL A 100 -15.52 10.26 3.43
CA VAL A 100 -14.41 11.03 2.84
C VAL A 100 -13.08 10.65 3.47
N LYS A 101 -12.04 10.61 2.64
CA LYS A 101 -10.66 10.39 3.06
C LYS A 101 -10.01 11.74 3.36
N MET A 102 -9.67 12.00 4.62
CA MET A 102 -8.93 13.21 5.00
C MET A 102 -7.77 12.83 5.91
N GLN A 103 -6.73 13.67 5.92
CA GLN A 103 -5.60 13.52 6.82
C GLN A 103 -5.98 14.09 8.19
N GLU A 104 -5.74 13.35 9.28
CA GLU A 104 -5.93 13.82 10.65
C GLU A 104 -4.68 13.56 11.50
N GLY A 105 -4.53 14.36 12.56
CA GLY A 105 -3.47 14.29 13.55
C GLY A 105 -4.03 14.39 14.95
N CYS A 106 -3.24 14.01 15.95
CA CYS A 106 -3.68 14.01 17.35
C CYS A 106 -2.59 14.54 18.28
N LEU A 107 -2.95 15.41 19.22
CA LEU A 107 -2.04 15.90 20.26
C LEU A 107 -1.47 14.77 21.14
N SER A 108 -2.21 13.66 21.28
CA SER A 108 -1.77 12.46 22.01
C SER A 108 -0.91 11.50 21.18
N VAL A 109 -0.70 11.78 19.89
CA VAL A 109 0.15 11.01 18.97
C VAL A 109 1.05 11.99 18.22
N PRO A 110 2.05 12.59 18.90
CA PRO A 110 2.86 13.66 18.32
C PRO A 110 3.58 13.19 17.05
N ASP A 111 3.76 14.11 16.09
CA ASP A 111 4.44 13.91 14.81
C ASP A 111 3.81 12.85 13.90
N CYS A 112 2.53 12.54 14.07
CA CYS A 112 1.82 11.56 13.26
C CYS A 112 0.61 12.20 12.55
N LEU A 113 0.62 12.14 11.21
CA LEU A 113 -0.48 12.55 10.35
C LEU A 113 -0.82 11.43 9.37
N GLU A 114 -2.05 10.92 9.42
CA GLU A 114 -2.47 9.80 8.57
C GLU A 114 -3.87 10.02 7.99
N TYR A 115 -4.15 9.33 6.89
CA TYR A 115 -5.44 9.42 6.22
C TYR A 115 -6.45 8.44 6.81
N VAL A 116 -7.60 8.96 7.25
CA VAL A 116 -8.70 8.18 7.82
C VAL A 116 -10.00 8.42 7.04
N MET A 117 -10.78 7.36 6.83
CA MET A 117 -12.11 7.41 6.21
C MET A 117 -13.18 7.67 7.26
N ARG A 118 -13.92 8.78 7.15
CA ARG A 118 -15.03 9.12 8.07
C ARG A 118 -16.26 9.60 7.29
N PRO A 119 -17.48 9.48 7.85
CA PRO A 119 -18.65 10.20 7.36
C PRO A 119 -18.33 11.63 6.90
N LYS A 120 -18.88 12.02 5.76
CA LYS A 120 -18.72 13.36 5.19
C LYS A 120 -19.41 14.45 6.01
N TYR A 121 -20.54 14.10 6.63
CA TYR A 121 -21.36 15.01 7.42
C TYR A 121 -21.84 14.33 8.70
N VAL A 122 -21.90 15.08 9.80
CA VAL A 122 -22.43 14.61 11.07
C VAL A 122 -23.35 15.66 11.70
N THR A 123 -24.42 15.19 12.35
CA THR A 123 -25.24 15.98 13.26
C THR A 123 -24.98 15.49 14.68
N MET A 124 -24.51 16.38 15.54
CA MET A 124 -24.13 16.05 16.92
C MET A 124 -25.02 16.78 17.93
N GLN A 125 -25.50 16.05 18.93
CA GLN A 125 -26.18 16.58 20.10
C GLN A 125 -25.21 16.60 21.29
N TYR A 126 -25.21 17.68 22.06
CA TYR A 126 -24.33 17.87 23.22
C TYR A 126 -24.93 18.87 24.23
N LEU A 127 -24.31 19.01 25.40
CA LEU A 127 -24.55 20.09 26.36
C LEU A 127 -23.44 21.13 26.23
N ASP A 128 -23.81 22.42 26.16
CA ASP A 128 -22.84 23.52 26.09
C ASP A 128 -22.19 23.84 27.45
N TYR A 129 -21.33 24.85 27.49
CA TYR A 129 -20.65 25.33 28.71
C TYR A 129 -21.61 25.69 29.86
N ASN A 130 -22.86 26.04 29.55
CA ASN A 130 -23.89 26.39 30.52
C ASN A 130 -24.85 25.23 30.83
N GLY A 131 -24.64 24.05 30.24
CA GLY A 131 -25.52 22.89 30.39
C GLY A 131 -26.76 22.92 29.51
N ASN A 132 -26.86 23.83 28.54
CA ASN A 132 -27.98 23.86 27.60
C ASN A 132 -27.82 22.78 26.54
N LYS A 133 -28.93 22.15 26.13
CA LYS A 133 -28.94 21.19 25.03
C LYS A 133 -28.75 21.91 23.69
N CYS A 134 -27.73 21.50 22.94
CA CYS A 134 -27.41 22.03 21.62
C CYS A 134 -27.40 20.91 20.58
N ILE A 135 -27.64 21.30 19.32
CA ILE A 135 -27.47 20.45 18.15
C ILE A 135 -26.63 21.23 17.13
N ILE A 136 -25.62 20.58 16.57
CA ILE A 136 -24.77 21.13 15.52
C ILE A 136 -24.74 20.19 14.32
N LYS A 137 -24.85 20.76 13.12
CA LYS A 137 -24.61 20.07 11.86
C LYS A 137 -23.24 20.49 11.35
N ALA A 138 -22.33 19.54 11.20
CA ALA A 138 -20.94 19.79 10.87
C ALA A 138 -20.54 19.06 9.58
N GLN A 139 -19.65 19.71 8.82
CA GLN A 139 -19.04 19.19 7.60
C GLN A 139 -17.54 19.51 7.56
N GLY A 140 -16.81 18.93 6.60
CA GLY A 140 -15.41 19.27 6.37
C GLY A 140 -14.53 19.10 7.61
N TRP A 141 -13.62 20.05 7.85
CA TRP A 141 -12.73 20.04 9.02
C TRP A 141 -13.46 20.05 10.37
N LEU A 142 -14.60 20.73 10.49
CA LEU A 142 -15.38 20.68 11.72
C LEU A 142 -15.94 19.27 11.96
N ALA A 143 -16.56 18.64 10.96
CA ALA A 143 -17.03 17.25 11.10
C ALA A 143 -15.87 16.32 11.51
N ARG A 144 -14.74 16.44 10.81
CA ARG A 144 -13.52 15.67 11.07
C ARG A 144 -13.05 15.82 12.52
N CYS A 145 -12.97 17.05 13.03
CA CYS A 145 -12.60 17.35 14.40
C CYS A 145 -13.59 16.73 15.39
N LEU A 146 -14.90 16.97 15.22
CA LEU A 146 -15.92 16.45 16.13
C LEU A 146 -15.94 14.91 16.19
N GLU A 147 -15.77 14.23 15.05
CA GLU A 147 -15.69 12.78 15.00
C GLU A 147 -14.42 12.24 15.67
N HIS A 148 -13.28 12.89 15.48
CA HIS A 148 -12.01 12.52 16.10
C HIS A 148 -12.07 12.66 17.63
N GLU A 149 -12.58 13.79 18.13
CA GLU A 149 -12.68 14.01 19.58
C GLU A 149 -13.70 13.07 20.23
N LEU A 150 -14.80 12.75 19.53
CA LEU A 150 -15.77 11.77 20.00
C LEU A 150 -15.15 10.36 20.12
N ASP A 151 -14.27 9.97 19.20
CA ASP A 151 -13.57 8.68 19.27
C ASP A 151 -12.72 8.56 20.54
N HIS A 152 -11.99 9.63 20.91
CA HIS A 152 -11.24 9.65 22.17
C HIS A 152 -12.14 9.41 23.37
N LEU A 153 -13.32 10.05 23.40
CA LEU A 153 -14.30 9.82 24.48
C LEU A 153 -14.82 8.37 24.52
N ASN A 154 -14.72 7.63 23.43
CA ASN A 154 -15.08 6.22 23.33
C ASN A 154 -13.87 5.28 23.45
N GLY A 155 -12.70 5.77 23.87
CA GLY A 155 -11.48 4.97 24.00
C GLY A 155 -10.87 4.53 22.66
N ILE A 156 -11.12 5.29 21.60
CA ILE A 156 -10.63 5.01 20.25
C ILE A 156 -9.64 6.11 19.87
N VAL A 157 -8.35 5.75 19.80
CA VAL A 157 -7.34 6.59 19.15
C VAL A 157 -7.40 6.32 17.65
N PHE A 158 -7.23 7.36 16.82
CA PHE A 158 -7.37 7.25 15.35
C PHE A 158 -6.47 6.17 14.72
N LEU A 159 -5.36 5.80 15.38
CA LEU A 159 -4.50 4.70 14.97
C LEU A 159 -5.26 3.36 14.80
N LYS A 160 -6.40 3.17 15.48
CA LYS A 160 -7.28 1.99 15.29
C LYS A 160 -7.90 1.90 13.90
N TYR A 161 -7.99 3.00 13.16
CA TYR A 161 -8.46 3.01 11.77
C TYR A 161 -7.35 2.72 10.75
N LEU A 162 -6.10 2.68 11.19
CA LEU A 162 -4.98 2.29 10.35
C LEU A 162 -4.89 0.77 10.25
N SER A 163 -4.16 0.28 9.25
CA SER A 163 -3.80 -1.13 9.20
C SER A 163 -3.07 -1.52 10.48
N LYS A 164 -3.28 -2.76 10.95
CA LYS A 164 -2.64 -3.29 12.16
C LYS A 164 -1.12 -3.02 12.15
N PHE A 165 -0.48 -3.25 11.01
CA PHE A 165 0.94 -2.96 10.79
C PHE A 165 1.32 -1.49 11.08
N LYS A 166 0.62 -0.52 10.48
CA LYS A 166 0.92 0.91 10.70
C LYS A 166 0.70 1.33 12.15
N ARG A 167 -0.37 0.84 12.77
CA ARG A 167 -0.68 1.12 14.17
C ARG A 167 0.41 0.60 15.09
N ASP A 168 0.81 -0.66 14.92
CA ASP A 168 1.78 -1.31 15.80
C ASP A 168 3.18 -0.66 15.62
N LEU A 169 3.54 -0.24 14.40
CA LEU A 169 4.76 0.56 14.12
C LEU A 169 4.80 1.89 14.89
N ILE A 170 3.70 2.66 14.85
CA ILE A 170 3.61 3.97 15.52
C ILE A 170 3.67 3.82 17.04
N LEU A 171 3.01 2.81 17.60
CA LEU A 171 3.06 2.52 19.03
C LEU A 171 4.48 2.14 19.49
N ASN A 172 5.17 1.29 18.73
CA ASN A 172 6.54 0.86 19.07
C ASN A 172 7.54 2.02 19.01
N LEU A 173 7.45 2.89 17.99
CA LEU A 173 8.27 4.09 17.85
C LEU A 173 8.19 5.06 19.03
N LYS A 174 7.01 5.15 19.67
CA LYS A 174 6.73 6.10 20.75
C LYS A 174 6.91 5.50 22.16
N SER A 175 7.23 4.20 22.27
CA SER A 175 7.39 3.50 23.55
C SER A 175 8.78 3.64 24.20
N GLY A 176 9.75 4.30 23.54
CA GLY A 176 10.99 4.76 24.19
C GLY A 176 12.14 3.76 24.35
N ASN A 177 12.23 2.68 23.55
CA ASN A 177 13.46 1.87 23.50
C ASN A 177 14.58 2.62 22.75
N ASN A 178 15.52 3.17 23.54
CA ASN A 178 16.68 3.95 23.10
C ASN A 178 17.89 3.08 22.75
N ASP A 179 17.73 2.14 21.83
CA ASP A 179 18.87 1.45 21.21
C ASP A 179 18.70 1.52 19.71
N VAL A 180 19.27 2.53 19.05
CA VAL A 180 19.15 2.74 17.60
C VAL A 180 19.72 1.55 16.82
N GLU A 181 20.64 0.78 17.42
CA GLU A 181 21.20 -0.44 16.83
C GLU A 181 20.29 -1.67 17.04
N GLU A 182 19.73 -1.87 18.23
CA GLU A 182 18.77 -2.96 18.50
C GLU A 182 17.42 -2.70 17.81
N TYR A 183 16.98 -1.45 17.73
CA TYR A 183 15.81 -0.98 16.97
C TYR A 183 16.00 -1.15 15.45
N ASN A 184 17.19 -0.93 14.90
CA ASN A 184 17.46 -1.24 13.49
C ASN A 184 17.50 -2.75 13.24
N MET A 185 17.94 -3.55 14.21
CA MET A 185 17.85 -5.02 14.20
C MET A 185 16.40 -5.53 14.29
N GLU A 186 15.59 -5.04 15.23
CA GLU A 186 14.16 -5.35 15.37
C GLU A 186 13.34 -4.81 14.21
N ARG A 187 13.70 -3.65 13.63
CA ARG A 187 13.07 -3.13 12.41
C ARG A 187 13.44 -3.95 11.17
N SER A 188 14.65 -4.50 11.11
CA SER A 188 15.02 -5.51 10.11
C SER A 188 14.19 -6.78 10.34
N SER A 189 14.11 -7.28 11.57
CA SER A 189 13.37 -8.51 11.88
C SER A 189 11.85 -8.36 11.66
N LEU A 190 11.24 -7.23 12.02
CA LEU A 190 9.81 -6.97 11.83
C LEU A 190 9.45 -6.74 10.36
N LYS A 191 10.36 -6.11 9.60
CA LYS A 191 10.24 -6.03 8.16
C LYS A 191 10.39 -7.42 7.53
N GLU A 192 11.36 -8.20 7.98
CA GLU A 192 11.54 -9.60 7.57
C GLU A 192 10.31 -10.46 7.92
N ASP A 193 9.65 -10.24 9.07
CA ASP A 193 8.43 -10.94 9.49
C ASP A 193 7.21 -10.55 8.64
N ALA A 194 7.05 -9.25 8.32
CA ALA A 194 5.99 -8.78 7.45
C ALA A 194 6.20 -9.24 6.00
N GLU A 195 7.44 -9.18 5.51
CA GLU A 195 7.82 -9.73 4.21
C GLU A 195 7.57 -11.23 4.19
N ALA A 196 7.98 -11.98 5.21
CA ALA A 196 7.72 -13.42 5.35
C ALA A 196 6.22 -13.74 5.33
N TYR A 197 5.38 -12.98 6.03
CA TYR A 197 3.93 -13.13 5.97
C TYR A 197 3.39 -12.99 4.54
N TYR A 198 3.81 -11.96 3.80
CA TYR A 198 3.34 -11.76 2.42
C TYR A 198 3.92 -12.78 1.44
N LEU A 199 5.14 -13.28 1.67
CA LEU A 199 5.71 -14.39 0.91
C LEU A 199 4.87 -15.66 1.11
N LEU A 200 4.48 -15.98 2.35
CA LEU A 200 3.60 -17.11 2.65
C LEU A 200 2.19 -16.91 2.05
N LYS A 201 1.64 -15.69 2.13
CA LYS A 201 0.34 -15.36 1.53
C LYS A 201 0.37 -15.52 0.00
N ALA A 202 1.42 -15.03 -0.65
CA ALA A 202 1.61 -15.17 -2.10
C ALA A 202 1.72 -16.65 -2.49
N GLN A 203 2.48 -17.43 -1.74
CA GLN A 203 2.63 -18.85 -1.96
C GLN A 203 1.29 -19.58 -1.85
N SER A 204 0.55 -19.36 -0.75
CA SER A 204 -0.77 -19.96 -0.54
C SER A 204 -1.77 -19.58 -1.64
N ALA A 205 -1.76 -18.32 -2.08
CA ALA A 205 -2.65 -17.86 -3.15
C ALA A 205 -2.33 -18.55 -4.49
N ALA A 206 -1.05 -18.62 -4.85
CA ALA A 206 -0.61 -19.28 -6.08
C ALA A 206 -0.89 -20.80 -6.06
N GLU A 207 -0.70 -21.46 -4.92
CA GLU A 207 -0.95 -22.90 -4.75
C GLU A 207 -2.42 -23.26 -5.05
N GLN A 208 -3.37 -22.41 -4.64
CA GLN A 208 -4.81 -22.61 -4.80
C GLN A 208 -5.31 -22.44 -6.24
N CYS A 209 -4.56 -21.76 -7.12
CA CYS A 209 -4.95 -21.58 -8.51
C CYS A 209 -4.80 -22.89 -9.30
N SER A 210 -5.76 -23.20 -10.16
CA SER A 210 -5.73 -24.34 -11.09
C SER A 210 -5.87 -23.92 -12.54
N THR A 211 -6.23 -22.66 -12.80
CA THR A 211 -6.40 -22.08 -14.14
C THR A 211 -5.66 -20.73 -14.27
N LEU A 212 -5.42 -20.29 -15.52
CA LEU A 212 -4.79 -18.99 -15.78
C LEU A 212 -5.70 -17.83 -15.33
N GLU A 213 -7.01 -17.99 -15.45
CA GLU A 213 -8.00 -17.02 -14.99
C GLU A 213 -7.97 -16.89 -13.46
N GLU A 214 -7.95 -17.99 -12.73
CA GLU A 214 -7.81 -17.97 -11.26
C GLU A 214 -6.48 -17.32 -10.83
N LEU A 215 -5.39 -17.63 -11.52
CA LEU A 215 -4.09 -17.02 -11.25
C LEU A 215 -4.11 -15.52 -11.51
N ARG A 216 -4.73 -15.09 -12.61
CA ARG A 216 -4.90 -13.68 -12.94
C ARG A 216 -5.67 -12.96 -11.84
N SER A 217 -6.81 -13.51 -11.42
CA SER A 217 -7.59 -12.94 -10.32
C SER A 217 -6.79 -12.89 -9.02
N ALA A 218 -6.07 -13.95 -8.68
CA ALA A 218 -5.24 -13.99 -7.48
C ALA A 218 -4.20 -12.85 -7.47
N ILE A 219 -3.53 -12.61 -8.59
CA ILE A 219 -2.58 -11.49 -8.75
C ILE A 219 -3.31 -10.15 -8.67
N GLU A 220 -4.41 -9.96 -9.42
CA GLU A 220 -5.17 -8.72 -9.45
C GLU A 220 -5.72 -8.31 -8.07
N TYR A 221 -6.03 -9.27 -7.19
CA TYR A 221 -6.50 -9.01 -5.83
C TYR A 221 -5.39 -9.08 -4.75
N PHE A 222 -4.17 -9.50 -5.10
CA PHE A 222 -3.07 -9.58 -4.15
C PHE A 222 -2.67 -8.19 -3.62
N ASP A 223 -2.55 -8.04 -2.31
CA ASP A 223 -2.30 -6.76 -1.61
C ASP A 223 -0.90 -6.69 -0.97
N GLY A 224 -0.08 -7.73 -1.11
CA GLY A 224 1.25 -7.82 -0.50
C GLY A 224 2.39 -7.21 -1.30
N CYS A 225 2.10 -6.42 -2.33
CA CYS A 225 3.09 -5.80 -3.20
C CYS A 225 2.79 -4.31 -3.39
N ASP A 226 3.54 -3.43 -2.72
CA ASP A 226 3.23 -1.99 -2.65
C ASP A 226 3.22 -1.29 -4.01
N ILE A 227 4.03 -1.76 -4.98
CA ILE A 227 4.05 -1.19 -6.33
C ILE A 227 2.73 -1.34 -7.07
N LYS A 228 1.86 -2.28 -6.67
CA LYS A 228 0.50 -2.39 -7.19
C LYS A 228 -0.30 -1.10 -6.95
N ASN A 229 -0.14 -0.48 -5.78
CA ASN A 229 -0.86 0.73 -5.41
C ASN A 229 -0.46 1.97 -6.25
N LEU A 230 0.67 1.86 -6.96
CA LEU A 230 1.21 2.92 -7.83
C LEU A 230 1.02 2.62 -9.32
N ALA A 231 0.64 1.40 -9.67
CA ALA A 231 0.42 0.98 -11.04
C ALA A 231 -1.01 1.28 -11.49
N THR A 232 -1.17 1.53 -12.78
CA THR A 232 -2.48 1.75 -13.41
C THR A 232 -3.17 0.42 -13.68
N ASN A 233 -2.42 -0.56 -14.19
CA ASN A 233 -2.95 -1.88 -14.51
C ASN A 233 -2.04 -3.00 -13.99
N THR A 234 -2.64 -4.15 -13.72
CA THR A 234 -1.92 -5.41 -13.61
C THR A 234 -1.58 -5.90 -15.03
N VAL A 235 -0.30 -6.10 -15.29
CA VAL A 235 0.20 -6.58 -16.59
C VAL A 235 0.49 -8.07 -16.49
N PHE A 236 -0.55 -8.87 -16.67
CA PHE A 236 -0.51 -10.32 -16.45
C PHE A 236 0.25 -11.08 -17.55
N SER A 237 -0.19 -10.98 -18.80
CA SER A 237 0.41 -11.70 -19.93
C SER A 237 -0.06 -11.18 -21.29
N ASP A 238 0.60 -11.62 -22.36
CA ASP A 238 0.12 -11.53 -23.74
C ASP A 238 0.55 -12.75 -24.56
N GLY A 239 -0.08 -12.94 -25.72
CA GLY A 239 0.20 -14.04 -26.64
C GLY A 239 -0.66 -15.28 -26.43
N ASN A 240 -0.21 -16.41 -26.96
CA ASN A 240 -1.00 -17.64 -26.99
C ASN A 240 -0.77 -18.50 -25.72
N PRO A 241 -1.79 -18.73 -24.87
CA PRO A 241 -1.64 -19.49 -23.62
C PRO A 241 -1.28 -20.98 -23.83
N THR A 242 -1.44 -21.50 -25.04
CA THR A 242 -1.06 -22.87 -25.41
C THR A 242 0.32 -22.97 -26.08
N ALA A 243 1.02 -21.84 -26.24
CA ALA A 243 2.32 -21.78 -26.86
C ALA A 243 3.36 -22.63 -26.12
N LYS A 244 4.27 -23.25 -26.88
CA LYS A 244 5.33 -24.09 -26.31
C LYS A 244 6.60 -23.29 -25.96
N MET A 245 6.65 -22.00 -26.30
CA MET A 245 7.70 -21.09 -25.89
C MET A 245 7.09 -19.97 -25.03
N MET A 246 7.63 -19.80 -23.82
CA MET A 246 7.25 -18.72 -22.91
C MET A 246 8.41 -17.77 -22.68
N LEU A 247 8.14 -16.46 -22.69
CA LEU A 247 9.10 -15.40 -22.42
C LEU A 247 8.78 -14.73 -21.09
N ILE A 248 9.81 -14.51 -20.27
CA ILE A 248 9.68 -13.79 -18.99
C ILE A 248 10.60 -12.56 -19.00
N GLY A 249 10.00 -11.38 -18.92
CA GLY A 249 10.66 -10.09 -18.75
C GLY A 249 10.93 -9.70 -17.29
N GLU A 250 11.41 -8.47 -17.10
CA GLU A 250 11.67 -7.88 -15.78
C GLU A 250 10.37 -7.43 -15.10
N ALA A 251 9.81 -6.31 -15.57
CA ALA A 251 8.61 -5.67 -15.06
C ALA A 251 8.01 -4.76 -16.16
N PRO A 252 6.73 -4.37 -16.04
CA PRO A 252 6.09 -3.44 -16.95
C PRO A 252 6.79 -2.08 -17.01
N GLY A 253 6.89 -1.52 -18.21
CA GLY A 253 7.23 -0.12 -18.43
C GLY A 253 5.99 0.77 -18.45
N ALA A 254 6.16 2.04 -18.81
CA ALA A 254 5.08 3.02 -18.81
C ALA A 254 3.94 2.66 -19.78
N ASN A 255 4.26 2.21 -20.99
CA ASN A 255 3.23 1.85 -21.97
C ASN A 255 2.52 0.56 -21.55
N GLU A 256 3.28 -0.40 -21.04
CA GLU A 256 2.75 -1.68 -20.55
C GLU A 256 1.76 -1.45 -19.40
N ASP A 257 2.09 -0.56 -18.46
CA ASP A 257 1.22 -0.18 -17.35
C ASP A 257 -0.08 0.50 -17.81
N ILE A 258 -0.01 1.38 -18.82
CA ILE A 258 -1.20 2.05 -19.36
C ILE A 258 -2.11 1.07 -20.08
N HIS A 259 -1.54 0.12 -20.83
CA HIS A 259 -2.30 -0.77 -21.70
C HIS A 259 -2.64 -2.13 -21.07
N GLY A 260 -2.00 -2.52 -19.97
CA GLY A 260 -2.16 -3.84 -19.37
C GLY A 260 -1.49 -4.98 -20.16
N ILE A 261 -0.63 -4.66 -21.13
CA ILE A 261 -0.05 -5.63 -22.08
C ILE A 261 1.49 -5.64 -21.96
N PRO A 262 2.14 -6.78 -21.68
CA PRO A 262 3.58 -6.86 -21.59
C PRO A 262 4.27 -6.57 -22.94
N PHE A 263 5.41 -5.87 -22.86
CA PHE A 263 6.23 -5.51 -24.00
C PHE A 263 5.42 -4.80 -25.12
N CYS A 264 4.55 -3.84 -24.82
CA CYS A 264 3.85 -3.07 -25.85
C CYS A 264 4.58 -1.76 -26.23
N GLY A 265 5.64 -1.37 -25.51
CA GLY A 265 6.46 -0.19 -25.82
C GLY A 265 7.58 -0.42 -26.84
N THR A 266 8.53 0.52 -26.92
CA THR A 266 9.66 0.49 -27.88
C THR A 266 10.54 -0.75 -27.75
N SER A 267 10.83 -1.20 -26.53
CA SER A 267 11.54 -2.46 -26.28
C SER A 267 10.75 -3.66 -26.80
N GLY A 268 9.44 -3.62 -26.67
CA GLY A 268 8.54 -4.66 -27.17
C GLY A 268 8.48 -4.74 -28.68
N MET A 269 8.48 -3.60 -29.38
CA MET A 269 8.59 -3.58 -30.84
C MET A 269 9.89 -4.22 -31.33
N LEU A 270 11.00 -4.00 -30.63
CA LEU A 270 12.26 -4.69 -30.95
C LEU A 270 12.18 -6.19 -30.65
N LEU A 271 11.54 -6.59 -29.53
CA LEU A 271 11.31 -8.00 -29.22
C LEU A 271 10.50 -8.71 -30.31
N ASN A 272 9.45 -8.06 -30.82
CA ASN A 272 8.64 -8.60 -31.92
C ASN A 272 9.53 -8.87 -33.16
N LYS A 273 10.35 -7.89 -33.58
CA LYS A 273 11.29 -8.06 -34.69
C LYS A 273 12.32 -9.18 -34.46
N MET A 274 12.78 -9.33 -33.21
CA MET A 274 13.71 -10.39 -32.82
C MET A 274 13.07 -11.77 -32.95
N LEU A 275 11.82 -11.93 -32.50
CA LEU A 275 11.05 -13.17 -32.63
C LEU A 275 10.74 -13.48 -34.09
N GLU A 276 10.30 -12.49 -34.87
CA GLU A 276 9.98 -12.65 -36.29
C GLU A 276 11.20 -13.15 -37.08
N ALA A 277 12.40 -12.64 -36.76
CA ALA A 277 13.64 -13.05 -37.40
C ALA A 277 14.00 -14.53 -37.19
N ILE A 278 13.44 -15.18 -36.17
CA ILE A 278 13.59 -16.63 -35.92
C ILE A 278 12.31 -17.43 -36.16
N GLY A 279 11.30 -16.83 -36.81
CA GLY A 279 10.07 -17.51 -37.21
C GLY A 279 8.98 -17.58 -36.14
N PHE A 280 9.10 -16.79 -35.06
CA PHE A 280 8.10 -16.69 -34.01
C PHE A 280 7.40 -15.32 -34.04
N ASN A 281 6.21 -15.26 -33.49
CA ASN A 281 5.45 -14.03 -33.24
C ASN A 281 4.55 -14.20 -32.01
N ARG A 282 3.80 -13.16 -31.63
CA ARG A 282 2.93 -13.17 -30.44
C ARG A 282 1.86 -14.25 -30.43
N ASN A 283 1.43 -14.76 -31.59
CA ASN A 283 0.46 -15.87 -31.67
C ASN A 283 1.11 -17.24 -31.43
N THR A 284 2.43 -17.32 -31.48
CA THR A 284 3.22 -18.57 -31.33
C THR A 284 4.00 -18.63 -30.03
N VAL A 285 4.02 -17.55 -29.25
CA VAL A 285 4.71 -17.46 -27.96
C VAL A 285 3.75 -16.96 -26.89
N TYR A 286 4.11 -17.17 -25.63
CA TYR A 286 3.44 -16.59 -24.48
C TYR A 286 4.39 -15.66 -23.74
N ILE A 287 3.97 -14.47 -23.32
CA ILE A 287 4.83 -13.44 -22.75
C ILE A 287 4.28 -12.98 -21.42
N SER A 288 5.12 -12.93 -20.39
CA SER A 288 4.83 -12.32 -19.10
C SER A 288 6.10 -11.66 -18.51
N ASN A 289 6.04 -11.24 -17.25
CA ASN A 289 7.13 -10.60 -16.52
C ASN A 289 7.37 -11.28 -15.18
N SER A 290 8.53 -11.02 -14.58
CA SER A 290 8.88 -11.50 -13.24
C SER A 290 8.12 -10.75 -12.14
N VAL A 291 7.62 -9.56 -12.46
CA VAL A 291 6.79 -8.70 -11.60
C VAL A 291 5.64 -8.15 -12.46
N PHE A 292 4.42 -8.09 -11.91
CA PHE A 292 3.20 -7.79 -12.69
C PHE A 292 2.80 -6.32 -12.72
N TRP A 293 3.48 -5.46 -11.96
CA TRP A 293 3.18 -4.03 -11.84
C TRP A 293 4.41 -3.19 -12.12
N ARG A 294 4.18 -1.98 -12.64
CA ARG A 294 5.25 -1.05 -12.98
C ARG A 294 5.91 -0.46 -11.72
N PRO A 295 7.22 -0.62 -11.52
CA PRO A 295 7.93 0.08 -10.45
C PRO A 295 7.99 1.60 -10.72
N PRO A 296 7.90 2.45 -9.69
CA PRO A 296 7.94 3.90 -9.84
C PRO A 296 9.24 4.35 -10.51
N GLY A 297 9.13 5.24 -11.51
CA GLY A 297 10.28 5.71 -12.28
C GLY A 297 10.96 4.65 -13.16
N ASN A 298 10.32 3.50 -13.41
CA ASN A 298 10.92 2.35 -14.11
C ASN A 298 12.23 1.89 -13.46
N ARG A 299 12.35 2.02 -12.13
CA ARG A 299 13.47 1.42 -11.40
C ARG A 299 13.42 -0.11 -11.53
N ARG A 300 14.54 -0.76 -11.24
CA ARG A 300 14.54 -2.21 -11.07
C ARG A 300 13.64 -2.62 -9.89
N PRO A 301 12.92 -3.74 -9.99
CA PRO A 301 12.24 -4.32 -8.85
C PRO A 301 13.20 -4.62 -7.69
N THR A 302 12.72 -4.51 -6.46
CA THR A 302 13.46 -4.90 -5.25
C THR A 302 13.49 -6.42 -5.09
N ASP A 303 14.36 -6.93 -4.21
CA ASP A 303 14.41 -8.37 -3.89
C ASP A 303 13.07 -8.87 -3.34
N PHE A 304 12.42 -8.09 -2.48
CA PHE A 304 11.10 -8.42 -1.94
C PHE A 304 10.01 -8.44 -3.02
N GLU A 305 9.97 -7.44 -3.92
CA GLU A 305 9.00 -7.39 -5.03
C GLU A 305 9.12 -8.60 -5.95
N ILE A 306 10.36 -9.04 -6.22
CA ILE A 306 10.63 -10.26 -6.97
C ILE A 306 10.18 -11.49 -6.18
N ALA A 307 10.56 -11.57 -4.91
CA ALA A 307 10.27 -12.72 -4.05
C ALA A 307 8.76 -12.91 -3.85
N VAL A 308 8.00 -11.84 -3.66
CA VAL A 308 6.53 -11.91 -3.47
C VAL A 308 5.78 -12.24 -4.77
N CYS A 309 6.32 -11.85 -5.94
CA CYS A 309 5.74 -12.25 -7.23
C CYS A 309 6.13 -13.67 -7.65
N ARG A 310 7.25 -14.21 -7.14
CA ARG A 310 7.82 -15.49 -7.59
C ARG A 310 6.84 -16.66 -7.53
N PRO A 311 6.07 -16.91 -6.45
CA PRO A 311 5.14 -18.05 -6.42
C PRO A 311 4.09 -17.98 -7.53
N PHE A 312 3.60 -16.79 -7.85
CA PHE A 312 2.67 -16.58 -8.95
C PHE A 312 3.32 -16.87 -10.30
N VAL A 313 4.56 -16.42 -10.53
CA VAL A 313 5.30 -16.68 -11.78
C VAL A 313 5.64 -18.17 -11.92
N GLU A 314 6.04 -18.84 -10.84
CA GLU A 314 6.28 -20.29 -10.82
C GLU A 314 5.00 -21.05 -11.20
N LYS A 315 3.87 -20.66 -10.61
CA LYS A 315 2.56 -21.23 -10.95
C LYS A 315 2.14 -20.90 -12.38
N HIS A 316 2.43 -19.69 -12.85
CA HIS A 316 2.13 -19.25 -14.22
C HIS A 316 2.82 -20.15 -15.25
N ILE A 317 4.13 -20.36 -15.07
CA ILE A 317 4.92 -21.25 -15.93
C ILE A 317 4.35 -22.68 -15.88
N ALA A 318 3.98 -23.17 -14.70
CA ALA A 318 3.41 -24.50 -14.54
C ALA A 318 2.04 -24.66 -15.20
N LEU A 319 1.20 -23.62 -15.22
CA LEU A 319 -0.10 -23.65 -15.89
C LEU A 319 0.04 -23.55 -17.43
N VAL A 320 1.01 -22.80 -17.93
CA VAL A 320 1.30 -22.68 -19.37
C VAL A 320 1.95 -23.95 -19.92
N MET A 321 2.74 -24.66 -19.11
CA MET A 321 3.50 -25.86 -19.49
C MET A 321 4.31 -25.68 -20.80
N PRO A 322 5.19 -24.67 -20.89
CA PRO A 322 6.00 -24.48 -22.09
C PRO A 322 7.08 -25.57 -22.19
N LYS A 323 7.45 -25.93 -23.43
CA LYS A 323 8.63 -26.77 -23.68
C LYS A 323 9.94 -26.01 -23.47
N MET A 324 9.92 -24.69 -23.73
CA MET A 324 11.07 -23.81 -23.58
C MET A 324 10.69 -22.50 -22.90
N LEU A 325 11.51 -22.08 -21.94
CA LEU A 325 11.45 -20.77 -21.32
C LEU A 325 12.56 -19.88 -21.90
N VAL A 326 12.28 -18.59 -22.10
CA VAL A 326 13.28 -17.60 -22.53
C VAL A 326 13.26 -16.43 -21.56
N LEU A 327 14.37 -16.25 -20.84
CA LEU A 327 14.52 -15.16 -19.89
C LEU A 327 15.09 -13.93 -20.59
N VAL A 328 14.37 -12.82 -20.47
CA VAL A 328 14.66 -11.58 -21.19
C VAL A 328 15.30 -10.59 -20.24
N GLY A 329 16.63 -10.59 -20.16
CA GLY A 329 17.40 -9.69 -19.30
C GLY A 329 17.86 -10.30 -17.97
N SER A 330 18.72 -9.55 -17.28
CA SER A 330 19.39 -10.02 -16.06
C SER A 330 18.44 -10.18 -14.88
N THR A 331 17.44 -9.30 -14.76
CA THR A 331 16.49 -9.34 -13.64
C THR A 331 15.57 -10.54 -13.75
N ALA A 332 15.14 -10.91 -14.98
CA ALA A 332 14.42 -12.15 -15.22
C ALA A 332 15.27 -13.39 -14.87
N CYS A 333 16.58 -13.37 -15.20
CA CYS A 333 17.49 -14.44 -14.80
C CYS A 333 17.58 -14.59 -13.28
N TYR A 334 17.69 -13.48 -12.55
CA TYR A 334 17.72 -13.49 -11.11
C TYR A 334 16.38 -13.96 -10.51
N ALA A 335 15.26 -13.44 -11.01
CA ALA A 335 13.94 -13.79 -10.51
C ALA A 335 13.57 -15.26 -10.72
N ILE A 336 14.04 -15.89 -11.80
CA ILE A 336 13.66 -17.27 -12.15
C ILE A 336 14.73 -18.30 -11.78
N LEU A 337 16.01 -18.00 -11.99
CA LEU A 337 17.11 -18.94 -11.74
C LEU A 337 17.86 -18.66 -10.43
N ASP A 338 17.47 -17.63 -9.69
CA ASP A 338 18.14 -17.16 -8.48
C ASP A 338 19.65 -16.88 -8.68
N SER A 339 20.04 -16.56 -9.92
CA SER A 339 21.44 -16.37 -10.28
C SER A 339 21.79 -14.88 -10.35
N LYS A 340 22.69 -14.45 -9.45
CA LYS A 340 23.28 -13.10 -9.44
C LYS A 340 24.45 -12.91 -10.43
N ASN A 341 24.78 -13.94 -11.22
CA ASN A 341 25.83 -13.84 -12.23
C ASN A 341 25.47 -12.80 -13.31
N PRO A 342 26.45 -12.05 -13.84
CA PRO A 342 26.23 -11.18 -14.99
C PRO A 342 25.62 -11.95 -16.16
N ILE A 343 24.65 -11.34 -16.85
CA ILE A 343 23.96 -11.99 -17.97
C ILE A 343 24.91 -12.47 -19.07
N SER A 344 26.06 -11.80 -19.24
CA SER A 344 27.11 -12.20 -20.19
C SER A 344 27.68 -13.60 -19.92
N LYS A 345 27.65 -14.08 -18.67
CA LYS A 345 28.05 -15.45 -18.28
C LYS A 345 26.90 -16.46 -18.32
N LEU A 346 25.66 -15.99 -18.43
CA LEU A 346 24.46 -16.84 -18.39
C LEU A 346 23.95 -17.17 -19.79
N ARG A 347 24.01 -16.20 -20.71
CA ARG A 347 23.66 -16.35 -22.12
C ARG A 347 24.61 -17.28 -22.89
N GLY A 348 24.21 -17.68 -24.10
CA GLY A 348 25.00 -18.54 -24.99
C GLY A 348 25.10 -20.01 -24.55
N ARG A 349 24.29 -20.41 -23.56
CA ARG A 349 24.11 -21.78 -23.10
C ARG A 349 22.68 -21.97 -22.59
N PHE A 350 22.23 -23.22 -22.54
CA PHE A 350 20.92 -23.57 -21.98
C PHE A 350 21.02 -23.93 -20.51
N HIS A 351 19.97 -23.60 -19.77
CA HIS A 351 19.78 -23.92 -18.36
C HIS A 351 18.55 -24.82 -18.22
N MET A 352 18.47 -25.57 -17.12
CA MET A 352 17.28 -26.34 -16.79
C MET A 352 16.55 -25.65 -15.65
N TYR A 353 15.34 -25.17 -15.93
CA TYR A 353 14.49 -24.55 -14.92
C TYR A 353 13.56 -25.60 -14.31
N ASN A 354 13.43 -25.60 -13.00
CA ASN A 354 12.46 -26.43 -12.30
C ASN A 354 11.87 -25.64 -11.12
N ASN A 355 10.65 -25.98 -10.72
CA ASN A 355 10.02 -25.45 -9.52
C ASN A 355 9.09 -26.50 -8.90
N ARG A 356 8.48 -26.17 -7.76
CA ARG A 356 7.62 -27.10 -6.99
C ARG A 356 6.36 -27.57 -7.71
N PHE A 357 5.89 -26.83 -8.73
CA PHE A 357 4.67 -27.12 -9.47
C PHE A 357 4.92 -27.93 -10.74
N LEU A 358 6.17 -28.08 -11.15
CA LEU A 358 6.56 -28.75 -12.38
C LEU A 358 6.89 -30.22 -12.13
N GLN A 359 6.44 -31.09 -13.03
CA GLN A 359 6.81 -32.52 -13.03
C GLN A 359 8.17 -32.76 -13.68
N HIS A 360 8.55 -31.90 -14.65
CA HIS A 360 9.76 -32.01 -15.43
C HIS A 360 10.43 -30.65 -15.58
N SER A 361 11.76 -30.63 -15.67
CA SER A 361 12.51 -29.41 -15.92
C SER A 361 12.27 -28.88 -17.34
N ILE A 362 12.29 -27.56 -17.47
CA ILE A 362 12.05 -26.83 -18.72
C ILE A 362 13.40 -26.29 -19.23
N THR A 363 13.69 -26.57 -20.50
CA THR A 363 14.86 -26.00 -21.18
C THR A 363 14.74 -24.48 -21.24
N THR A 364 15.75 -23.78 -20.75
CA THR A 364 15.70 -22.33 -20.56
C THR A 364 16.82 -21.64 -21.30
N GLY A 365 16.46 -20.80 -22.27
CA GLY A 365 17.35 -19.87 -22.97
C GLY A 365 17.37 -18.49 -22.32
N ILE A 366 18.42 -17.71 -22.59
CA ILE A 366 18.58 -16.36 -22.03
C ILE A 366 18.99 -15.42 -23.15
N ILE A 367 18.33 -14.26 -23.22
CA ILE A 367 18.67 -13.19 -24.16
C ILE A 367 18.86 -11.86 -23.43
N PHE A 368 19.59 -10.94 -24.05
CA PHE A 368 19.62 -9.56 -23.59
C PHE A 368 18.23 -8.92 -23.64
N HIS A 369 17.94 -8.05 -22.66
CA HIS A 369 16.71 -7.27 -22.68
C HIS A 369 16.71 -6.31 -23.89
N PRO A 370 15.62 -6.17 -24.65
CA PRO A 370 15.57 -5.29 -25.82
C PRO A 370 15.91 -3.81 -25.50
N SER A 371 15.52 -3.31 -24.32
CA SER A 371 15.89 -1.95 -23.89
C SER A 371 17.41 -1.75 -23.75
N TYR A 372 18.17 -2.79 -23.40
CA TYR A 372 19.63 -2.76 -23.40
C TYR A 372 20.17 -2.68 -24.83
N LEU A 373 19.62 -3.47 -25.76
CA LEU A 373 20.02 -3.49 -27.17
C LEU A 373 19.68 -2.18 -27.91
N LEU A 374 18.65 -1.46 -27.48
CA LEU A 374 18.35 -0.12 -27.98
C LEU A 374 19.42 0.89 -27.57
N ARG A 375 19.94 0.80 -26.35
CA ARG A 375 21.03 1.65 -25.85
C ARG A 375 22.42 1.20 -26.31
N GLN A 376 22.58 -0.08 -26.63
CA GLN A 376 23.84 -0.72 -27.03
C GLN A 376 23.68 -1.49 -28.34
N PRO A 377 23.50 -0.81 -29.50
CA PRO A 377 23.19 -1.47 -30.76
C PRO A 377 24.22 -2.51 -31.22
N MET A 378 25.50 -2.33 -30.87
CA MET A 378 26.57 -3.28 -31.21
C MET A 378 26.34 -4.68 -30.62
N GLN A 379 25.61 -4.77 -29.51
CA GLN A 379 25.30 -6.03 -28.84
C GLN A 379 24.21 -6.85 -29.56
N LYS A 380 23.53 -6.26 -30.56
CA LYS A 380 22.51 -6.96 -31.37
C LYS A 380 23.08 -8.15 -32.13
N ARG A 381 24.34 -8.09 -32.56
CA ARG A 381 25.02 -9.24 -33.19
C ARG A 381 25.03 -10.44 -32.25
N ILE A 382 25.40 -10.22 -30.99
CA ILE A 382 25.49 -11.31 -30.03
C ILE A 382 24.10 -11.82 -29.67
N ALA A 383 23.11 -10.93 -29.51
CA ALA A 383 21.71 -11.31 -29.29
C ALA A 383 21.16 -12.17 -30.45
N TRP A 384 21.55 -11.88 -31.69
CA TRP A 384 21.18 -12.69 -32.84
C TRP A 384 21.74 -14.12 -32.77
N GLU A 385 22.96 -14.29 -32.24
CA GLU A 385 23.54 -15.62 -32.02
C GLU A 385 22.74 -16.42 -30.98
N ASP A 386 22.29 -15.80 -29.88
CA ASP A 386 21.41 -16.45 -28.89
C ASP A 386 20.08 -16.89 -29.53
N LEU A 387 19.46 -16.01 -30.31
CA LEU A 387 18.15 -16.30 -30.93
C LEU A 387 18.21 -17.50 -31.88
N LYS A 388 19.28 -17.61 -32.68
CA LYS A 388 19.50 -18.78 -33.54
C LYS A 388 19.63 -20.06 -32.72
N GLN A 389 20.43 -20.04 -31.64
CA GLN A 389 20.57 -21.19 -30.75
C GLN A 389 19.23 -21.59 -30.13
N ILE A 390 18.45 -20.62 -29.64
CA ILE A 390 17.12 -20.83 -29.08
C ILE A 390 16.19 -21.49 -30.10
N ARG A 391 16.13 -20.97 -31.33
CA ARG A 391 15.33 -21.56 -32.42
C ARG A 391 15.75 -22.99 -32.71
N ASP A 392 17.05 -23.22 -32.88
CA ASP A 392 17.58 -24.54 -33.27
C ASP A 392 17.31 -25.57 -32.17
N CYS A 393 17.51 -25.20 -30.90
CA CYS A 393 17.17 -26.05 -29.75
C CYS A 393 15.66 -26.28 -29.64
N PHE A 394 14.84 -25.24 -29.79
CA PHE A 394 13.38 -25.37 -29.72
C PHE A 394 12.86 -26.38 -30.75
N ASN A 395 13.40 -26.37 -31.97
CA ASN A 395 13.00 -27.31 -33.03
C ASN A 395 13.35 -28.77 -32.72
N THR A 396 14.19 -29.03 -31.72
CA THR A 396 14.55 -30.39 -31.28
C THR A 396 13.74 -30.89 -30.07
N LEU A 397 12.93 -30.03 -29.44
CA LEU A 397 12.08 -30.34 -28.27
C LEU A 397 10.65 -30.73 -28.67
#